data_AF-A0A1A2JIV0-F1
#
_entry.id   AF-A0A1A2JIV0-F1
#
_cell.length_a   1.000
_cell.length_b   1.000
_cell.length_c   1.000
_cell.angle_alpha   90.00
_cell.angle_beta   90.00
_cell.angle_gamma   90.00
#
_symmetry.space_group_name_H-M   'P 1'
#
loop_
_entity.id
_entity.type
_entity.pdbx_description
1 polymer ?
#
loop_
_entity_poly.entity_id
_entity_poly.type
_entity_poly.pdbx_seq_one_letter_code
_entity_poly.pdbx_strand_id
1 'polypeptide(L)'
;MRWKLALSSVFLLWVAGCAPEPDVTASDSDNGGHISINNGQLFDIVLADDYATSHCQWHDEEKYDFAILRPLGQRYQPDRRPPGATSGGTFTSRYRAAGAGTVHVTLVQEDNDNPAHVARRFALDVTVR
;
A
#
# COMPACT_ATOMS: atom_id res chain seq x y z
N MET A 1 9.02 35.29 53.26
CA MET A 1 7.68 35.01 52.71
C MET A 1 7.54 35.70 51.35
N ARG A 2 7.88 35.04 50.24
CA ARG A 2 7.59 35.50 48.87
C ARG A 2 7.41 34.30 47.94
N TRP A 3 6.27 34.31 47.25
CA TRP A 3 5.63 33.25 46.46
C TRP A 3 6.48 32.73 45.29
N LYS A 4 6.43 31.41 45.04
CA LYS A 4 6.80 30.82 43.74
C LYS A 4 5.51 30.54 42.96
N LEU A 5 5.31 31.28 41.87
CA LEU A 5 4.29 31.00 40.86
C LEU A 5 4.71 29.75 40.08
N ALA A 6 3.93 28.69 40.18
CA ALA A 6 4.07 27.51 39.32
C ALA A 6 3.21 27.72 38.07
N LEU A 7 3.84 28.01 36.93
CA LEU A 7 3.21 27.88 35.63
C LEU A 7 3.00 26.37 35.35
N SER A 8 1.75 25.92 35.38
CA SER A 8 1.39 24.59 34.88
C SER A 8 1.32 24.64 33.35
N SER A 9 2.34 24.11 32.70
CA SER A 9 2.34 23.85 31.26
C SER A 9 1.47 22.63 30.95
N VAL A 10 0.30 22.85 30.36
CA VAL A 10 -0.51 21.79 29.76
C VAL A 10 0.18 21.38 28.45
N PHE A 11 0.93 20.27 28.50
CA PHE A 11 1.43 19.61 27.29
C PHE A 11 0.26 18.93 26.57
N LEU A 12 -0.26 19.59 25.54
CA LEU A 12 -1.11 18.93 24.54
C LEU A 12 -0.24 17.99 23.71
N LEU A 13 -0.26 16.70 24.02
CA LEU A 13 0.31 15.65 23.19
C LEU A 13 -0.53 15.54 21.91
N TRP A 14 0.01 16.08 20.81
CA TRP A 14 -0.43 15.73 19.47
C TRP A 14 -0.12 14.25 19.24
N VAL A 15 -1.14 13.41 19.25
CA VAL A 15 -1.02 12.03 18.76
C VAL A 15 -0.89 12.13 17.25
N ALA A 16 0.34 12.16 16.75
CA ALA A 16 0.61 11.88 15.35
C ALA A 16 0.07 10.46 15.08
N GLY A 17 -1.03 10.36 14.34
CA GLY A 17 -1.64 9.09 14.00
C GLY A 17 -0.70 8.26 13.12
N CYS A 18 0.06 7.35 13.73
CA CYS A 18 0.72 6.28 12.99
C CYS A 18 -0.38 5.43 12.36
N ALA A 19 -0.48 5.44 11.02
CA ALA A 19 -1.27 4.42 10.34
C ALA A 19 -0.70 3.05 10.72
N PRO A 20 -1.55 2.04 10.99
CA PRO A 20 -1.05 0.72 11.36
C PRO A 20 -0.16 0.15 10.25
N GLU A 21 0.95 -0.46 10.65
CA GLU A 21 1.85 -1.18 9.75
C GLU A 21 1.14 -2.42 9.19
N PRO A 22 1.46 -2.86 7.95
CA PRO A 22 0.91 -4.08 7.41
C PRO A 22 1.50 -5.30 8.12
N ASP A 23 0.72 -6.37 8.24
CA ASP A 23 1.20 -7.65 8.77
C ASP A 23 2.03 -8.41 7.72
N VAL A 24 1.68 -8.24 6.45
CA VAL A 24 2.34 -8.88 5.30
C VAL A 24 2.53 -7.86 4.19
N THR A 25 3.70 -7.89 3.55
CA THR A 25 4.01 -7.01 2.40
C THR A 25 4.45 -7.86 1.22
N ALA A 26 3.88 -7.61 0.05
CA ALA A 26 4.41 -8.04 -1.24
C ALA A 26 5.16 -6.86 -1.89
N SER A 27 6.19 -7.17 -2.66
CA SER A 27 6.96 -6.20 -3.44
C SER A 27 7.13 -6.63 -4.89
N ASP A 28 7.84 -5.85 -5.69
CA ASP A 28 8.14 -6.19 -7.08
C ASP A 28 8.75 -7.59 -7.25
N SER A 29 9.51 -8.10 -6.27
CA SER A 29 10.11 -9.45 -6.32
C SER A 29 9.09 -10.59 -6.24
N ASP A 30 7.86 -10.30 -5.80
CA ASP A 30 6.79 -11.29 -5.63
C ASP A 30 5.87 -11.37 -6.86
N ASN A 31 6.18 -10.62 -7.93
CA ASN A 31 5.37 -10.58 -9.14
C ASN A 31 5.25 -11.96 -9.81
N GLY A 32 4.03 -12.37 -10.13
CA GLY A 32 3.66 -13.70 -10.62
C GLY A 32 3.70 -14.80 -9.56
N GLY A 33 3.91 -14.43 -8.30
CA GLY A 33 4.04 -15.34 -7.17
C GLY A 33 2.73 -15.63 -6.44
N HIS A 34 2.89 -16.21 -5.26
CA HIS A 34 1.80 -16.59 -4.37
C HIS A 34 2.13 -16.22 -2.92
N ILE A 35 1.18 -15.59 -2.22
CA ILE A 35 1.29 -15.27 -0.80
C ILE A 35 0.12 -15.88 -0.03
N SER A 36 0.39 -16.34 1.19
CA SER A 36 -0.63 -16.82 2.10
C SER A 36 -0.71 -15.98 3.36
N ILE A 37 -1.87 -15.37 3.61
CA ILE A 37 -2.16 -14.51 4.76
C ILE A 37 -3.30 -15.09 5.60
N ASN A 38 -3.39 -14.70 6.86
CA ASN A 38 -4.49 -15.09 7.75
C ASN A 38 -5.63 -14.09 7.70
N ASN A 39 -6.86 -14.56 7.92
CA ASN A 39 -8.02 -13.70 8.07
C ASN A 39 -7.77 -12.59 9.11
N GLY A 40 -8.15 -11.36 8.76
CA GLY A 40 -7.96 -10.18 9.59
C GLY A 40 -6.61 -9.48 9.44
N GLN A 41 -5.64 -10.04 8.71
CA GLN A 41 -4.37 -9.34 8.47
C GLN A 41 -4.53 -8.15 7.52
N LEU A 42 -3.73 -7.12 7.77
CA LEU A 42 -3.45 -6.05 6.82
C LEU A 42 -2.35 -6.52 5.86
N PHE A 43 -2.62 -6.39 4.57
CA PHE A 43 -1.72 -6.79 3.50
C PHE A 43 -1.45 -5.59 2.60
N ASP A 44 -0.18 -5.27 2.37
CA ASP A 44 0.22 -4.21 1.43
C ASP A 44 0.94 -4.82 0.22
N ILE A 45 0.58 -4.38 -0.98
CA ILE A 45 1.42 -4.51 -2.17
C ILE A 45 2.18 -3.20 -2.32
N VAL A 46 3.52 -3.25 -2.29
CA VAL A 46 4.41 -2.08 -2.31
C VAL A 46 5.33 -2.15 -3.52
N LEU A 47 5.07 -1.32 -4.52
CA LEU A 47 5.77 -1.35 -5.81
C LEU A 47 6.59 -0.09 -6.03
N ALA A 48 7.66 -0.22 -6.81
CA ALA A 48 8.36 0.93 -7.35
C ALA A 48 7.45 1.76 -8.28
N ASP A 49 7.47 3.07 -8.11
CA ASP A 49 6.63 3.99 -8.86
C ASP A 49 7.47 5.16 -9.40
N ASP A 50 7.36 5.37 -10.70
CA ASP A 50 8.08 6.37 -11.49
C ASP A 50 7.13 7.44 -12.07
N TYR A 51 5.92 7.58 -11.51
CA TYR A 51 4.89 8.52 -11.97
C TYR A 51 5.41 9.94 -12.23
N ALA A 52 6.37 10.42 -11.43
CA ALA A 52 6.97 11.75 -11.61
C ALA A 52 7.65 11.95 -12.98
N THR A 53 8.07 10.88 -13.63
CA THR A 53 8.73 10.88 -14.95
C THR A 53 7.92 10.18 -16.03
N SER A 54 7.19 9.11 -15.71
CA SER A 54 6.43 8.33 -16.69
C SER A 54 5.01 8.86 -16.91
N HIS A 55 4.46 9.62 -15.95
CA HIS A 55 3.06 10.02 -15.90
C HIS A 55 2.06 8.84 -15.91
N CYS A 56 2.53 7.61 -15.69
CA CYS A 56 1.73 6.40 -15.64
C CYS A 56 1.34 6.06 -14.20
N GLN A 57 0.08 5.71 -13.96
CA GLN A 57 -0.47 5.44 -12.64
C GLN A 57 -0.83 3.97 -12.46
N TRP A 58 -0.57 3.43 -11.27
CA TRP A 58 -1.01 2.09 -10.90
C TRP A 58 -2.50 2.06 -10.53
N HIS A 59 -3.21 1.04 -11.00
CA HIS A 59 -4.56 0.69 -10.55
C HIS A 59 -4.84 -0.80 -10.74
N ASP A 60 -5.97 -1.28 -10.21
CA ASP A 60 -6.43 -2.65 -10.45
C ASP A 60 -6.80 -2.81 -11.95
N GLU A 61 -6.26 -3.85 -12.58
CA GLU A 61 -6.56 -4.20 -13.98
C GLU A 61 -7.84 -5.06 -14.06
N GLU A 62 -8.00 -6.00 -13.12
CA GLU A 62 -9.12 -6.93 -13.08
C GLU A 62 -9.84 -6.87 -11.73
N LYS A 63 -11.11 -7.29 -11.74
CA LYS A 63 -11.90 -7.43 -10.51
C LYS A 63 -11.62 -8.76 -9.85
N TYR A 64 -11.55 -8.75 -8.52
CA TYR A 64 -11.43 -9.94 -7.69
C TYR A 64 -12.44 -9.90 -6.53
N ASP A 65 -12.56 -10.99 -5.78
CA ASP A 65 -13.58 -11.11 -4.72
C ASP A 65 -13.22 -10.33 -3.45
N PHE A 66 -13.92 -9.23 -3.22
CA PHE A 66 -13.72 -8.36 -2.06
C PHE A 66 -14.24 -8.95 -0.74
N ALA A 67 -15.02 -10.03 -0.78
CA ALA A 67 -15.39 -10.78 0.42
C ALA A 67 -14.20 -11.59 0.96
N ILE A 68 -13.23 -11.95 0.10
CA ILE A 68 -11.99 -12.63 0.48
C ILE A 68 -10.90 -11.61 0.82
N LEU A 69 -10.62 -10.67 -0.08
CA LEU A 69 -9.58 -9.65 0.08
C LEU A 69 -10.17 -8.26 -0.15
N ARG A 70 -10.37 -7.48 0.91
CA ARG A 70 -11.04 -6.18 0.81
C ARG A 70 -10.02 -5.05 0.58
N PRO A 71 -10.09 -4.27 -0.52
CA PRO A 71 -9.26 -3.09 -0.69
C PRO A 71 -9.61 -2.02 0.35
N LEU A 72 -8.58 -1.38 0.90
CA LEU A 72 -8.71 -0.27 1.86
C LEU A 72 -8.25 1.07 1.27
N GLY A 73 -7.47 1.05 0.19
CA GLY A 73 -7.04 2.25 -0.53
C GLY A 73 -5.65 2.10 -1.12
N GLN A 74 -5.28 3.11 -1.91
CA GLN A 74 -4.01 3.17 -2.62
C GLN A 74 -3.33 4.53 -2.38
N ARG A 75 -2.00 4.57 -2.41
CA ARG A 75 -1.24 5.79 -2.23
C ARG A 75 0.07 5.76 -3.02
N TYR A 76 0.36 6.87 -3.69
CA TYR A 76 1.70 7.18 -4.19
C TYR A 76 2.47 8.05 -3.20
N GLN A 77 3.77 7.76 -3.04
CA GLN A 77 4.70 8.50 -2.21
C GLN A 77 5.99 8.77 -3.00
N PRO A 78 6.20 9.99 -3.55
CA PRO A 78 7.33 10.28 -4.43
C PRO A 78 8.70 10.17 -3.73
N ASP A 79 8.76 10.51 -2.45
CA ASP A 79 10.01 10.54 -1.68
C ASP A 79 10.26 9.25 -0.87
N ARG A 80 9.30 8.32 -0.88
CA ARG A 80 9.45 7.03 -0.21
C ARG A 80 10.12 6.06 -1.16
N ARG A 81 11.16 5.39 -0.67
CA ARG A 81 11.82 4.30 -1.38
C ARG A 81 11.07 2.99 -1.14
N PRO A 82 10.78 2.20 -2.18
CA PRO A 82 10.19 0.89 -2.01
C PRO A 82 11.25 -0.11 -1.49
N PRO A 83 10.83 -1.24 -0.89
CA PRO A 83 11.75 -2.29 -0.45
C PRO A 83 12.72 -2.72 -1.56
N GLY A 84 14.02 -2.79 -1.25
CA GLY A 84 15.05 -3.24 -2.19
C GLY A 84 15.53 -2.21 -3.22
N ALA A 85 14.97 -1.00 -3.25
CA ALA A 85 15.37 0.03 -4.22
C ALA A 85 16.31 1.10 -3.65
N THR A 86 17.14 1.67 -4.52
CA THR A 86 18.09 2.75 -4.19
C THR A 86 17.51 4.16 -4.37
N SER A 87 16.47 4.31 -5.19
CA SER A 87 15.77 5.56 -5.49
C SER A 87 14.41 5.28 -6.14
N GLY A 88 13.58 6.31 -6.32
CA GLY A 88 12.24 6.20 -6.93
C GLY A 88 11.11 6.40 -5.92
N GLY A 89 9.92 6.69 -6.42
CA GLY A 89 8.71 6.76 -5.63
C GLY A 89 8.18 5.37 -5.29
N THR A 90 7.21 5.33 -4.38
CA THR A 90 6.55 4.10 -3.95
C THR A 90 5.06 4.19 -4.18
N PHE A 91 4.50 3.19 -4.84
CA PHE A 91 3.08 2.90 -4.82
C PHE A 91 2.78 1.91 -3.70
N THR A 92 1.67 2.10 -2.99
CA THR A 92 1.17 1.12 -2.02
C THR A 92 -0.32 0.93 -2.23
N SER A 93 -0.74 -0.31 -2.49
CA SER A 93 -2.13 -0.75 -2.42
C SER A 93 -2.35 -1.57 -1.16
N ARG A 94 -3.31 -1.16 -0.34
CA ARG A 94 -3.58 -1.76 0.97
C ARG A 94 -4.88 -2.55 0.97
N TYR A 95 -4.83 -3.71 1.60
CA TYR A 95 -5.93 -4.66 1.71
C TYR A 95 -6.14 -5.14 3.14
N ARG A 96 -7.33 -5.68 3.39
CA ARG A 96 -7.69 -6.45 4.58
C ARG A 96 -8.12 -7.84 4.16
N ALA A 97 -7.49 -8.87 4.70
CA ALA A 97 -8.00 -10.24 4.61
C ALA A 97 -9.36 -10.31 5.33
N ALA A 98 -10.44 -10.59 4.58
CA ALA A 98 -11.82 -10.49 5.06
C ALA A 98 -12.54 -11.85 5.14
N GLY A 99 -12.16 -12.80 4.29
CA GLY A 99 -12.76 -14.12 4.23
C GLY A 99 -11.79 -15.12 3.64
N ALA A 100 -11.96 -16.40 3.96
CA ALA A 100 -11.08 -17.46 3.46
C ALA A 100 -11.30 -17.71 1.96
N GLY A 101 -10.21 -18.00 1.25
CA GLY A 101 -10.23 -18.28 -0.19
C GLY A 101 -8.98 -17.76 -0.89
N THR A 102 -8.92 -17.95 -2.21
CA THR A 102 -7.81 -17.47 -3.05
C THR A 102 -8.34 -16.47 -4.07
N VAL A 103 -7.64 -15.35 -4.22
CA VAL A 103 -7.91 -14.35 -5.26
C VAL A 103 -6.66 -14.10 -6.08
N HIS A 104 -6.85 -13.79 -7.36
CA HIS A 104 -5.81 -13.31 -8.25
C HIS A 104 -5.88 -11.77 -8.28
N VAL A 105 -4.83 -11.09 -7.85
CA VAL A 105 -4.74 -9.62 -7.87
C VAL A 105 -3.84 -9.20 -9.01
N THR A 106 -4.35 -8.38 -9.92
CA THR A 106 -3.60 -7.80 -11.04
C THR A 106 -3.63 -6.28 -10.97
N LEU A 107 -2.46 -5.67 -11.00
CA LEU A 107 -2.27 -4.23 -11.10
C LEU A 107 -1.62 -3.89 -12.44
N VAL A 108 -2.05 -2.80 -13.05
CA VAL A 108 -1.45 -2.24 -14.27
C VAL A 108 -1.01 -0.82 -13.99
N GLN A 109 0.14 -0.43 -14.57
CA GLN A 109 0.60 0.95 -14.61
C GLN A 109 0.47 1.46 -16.04
N GLU A 110 -0.39 2.45 -16.26
CA GLU A 110 -0.63 3.03 -17.59
C GLU A 110 -0.86 4.54 -17.54
N ASP A 111 -0.73 5.19 -18.68
CA ASP A 111 -1.11 6.60 -18.84
C ASP A 111 -2.62 6.75 -19.11
N ASN A 112 -3.05 8.01 -19.32
CA ASN A 112 -4.44 8.33 -19.61
C ASN A 112 -4.70 8.54 -21.11
N ASP A 113 -3.81 8.08 -21.99
CA ASP A 113 -3.96 8.24 -23.44
C ASP A 113 -5.05 7.29 -23.99
N ASN A 114 -5.45 7.50 -25.24
CA ASN A 114 -6.42 6.64 -25.92
C ASN A 114 -5.90 6.20 -27.30
N PRO A 115 -5.42 4.95 -27.44
CA PRO A 115 -5.37 3.90 -26.42
C PRO A 115 -4.31 4.18 -25.34
N ALA A 116 -4.54 3.66 -24.13
CA ALA A 116 -3.59 3.81 -23.03
C ALA A 116 -2.27 3.07 -23.34
N HIS A 117 -1.16 3.68 -22.94
CA HIS A 117 0.14 3.04 -22.96
C HIS A 117 0.40 2.31 -21.64
N VAL A 118 0.48 0.99 -21.69
CA VAL A 118 0.84 0.18 -20.53
C VAL A 118 2.36 0.18 -20.32
N ALA A 119 2.80 0.74 -19.21
CA ALA A 119 4.20 0.75 -18.80
C ALA A 119 4.59 -0.56 -18.10
N ARG A 120 3.78 -1.03 -17.14
CA ARG A 120 4.09 -2.19 -16.29
C ARG A 120 2.84 -2.95 -15.84
N ARG A 121 3.03 -4.21 -15.44
CA ARG A 121 2.02 -5.06 -14.79
C ARG A 121 2.62 -5.79 -13.59
N PHE A 122 1.77 -6.02 -12.59
CA PHE A 122 2.05 -6.84 -11.42
C PHE A 122 0.88 -7.81 -11.21
N ALA A 123 1.16 -9.07 -10.92
CA ALA A 123 0.16 -10.07 -10.61
C ALA A 123 0.56 -10.88 -9.38
N LEU A 124 -0.39 -11.29 -8.55
CA LEU A 124 -0.13 -12.10 -7.37
C LEU A 124 -1.35 -12.92 -6.97
N ASP A 125 -1.14 -14.21 -6.70
CA ASP A 125 -2.15 -15.03 -6.04
C ASP A 125 -2.09 -14.83 -4.52
N VAL A 126 -3.23 -14.53 -3.90
CA VAL A 126 -3.35 -14.32 -2.46
C VAL A 126 -4.33 -15.32 -1.87
N THR A 127 -3.83 -16.24 -1.06
CA THR A 127 -4.67 -17.13 -0.24
C THR A 127 -4.87 -16.56 1.15
N VAL A 128 -6.13 -16.35 1.52
CA VAL A 128 -6.57 -16.08 2.89
C VAL A 128 -6.98 -17.38 3.55
N ARG A 129 -6.39 -17.66 4.71
CA ARG A 129 -6.64 -18.84 5.56
C ARG A 129 -7.23 -18.47 6.91
#